data_AF-L2GRU0-F1
#
_entry.id   AF-L2GRU0-F1
#
_cell.length_a   1.000
_cell.length_b   1.000
_cell.length_c   1.000
_cell.angle_alpha   90.00
_cell.angle_beta   90.00
_cell.angle_gamma   90.00
#
_symmetry.space_group_name_H-M   'P 1'
#
loop_
_entity.id
_entity.type
_entity.pdbx_description
1 polymer ?
#
loop_
_entity_poly.entity_id
_entity_poly.type
_entity_poly.pdbx_seq_one_letter_code
_entity_poly.pdbx_strand_id
1 'polypeptide(L)'
;MKTEHLISVKERMVYITLFCIQSLVEIVFFGLSLYFESNMKRNSLYTVKGSTLLLGNLFLIEAIMLKNPNHIYLYAIIYAYTLSSAFLGEAKEPGLSLAFRTAVVGTLLLRGLMVCILFRKIRQVFVWYSFKKLGPSTELIGKFIF
;
A
#
# COMPACT_ATOMS: atom_id res chain seq x y z
N MET A 1 -19.27 -23.98 15.35
CA MET A 1 -18.21 -23.01 15.70
C MET A 1 -18.29 -21.86 14.70
N LYS A 2 -18.72 -20.66 15.14
CA LYS A 2 -19.03 -19.52 14.26
C LYS A 2 -17.78 -19.12 13.47
N THR A 3 -17.90 -19.15 12.15
CA THR A 3 -16.90 -18.65 11.19
C THR A 3 -16.71 -17.15 11.39
N GLU A 4 -15.74 -16.76 12.20
CA GLU A 4 -15.25 -15.40 12.21
C GLU A 4 -14.66 -15.09 10.84
N HIS A 5 -15.40 -14.32 10.05
CA HIS A 5 -14.81 -13.48 9.03
C HIS A 5 -13.80 -12.57 9.74
N LEU A 6 -12.53 -13.00 9.81
CA LEU A 6 -11.41 -12.31 10.46
C LEU A 6 -11.23 -10.83 10.03
N ILE A 7 -11.88 -10.44 8.92
CA ILE A 7 -12.16 -9.05 8.57
C ILE A 7 -13.62 -9.01 8.11
N SER A 8 -14.46 -8.29 8.83
CA SER A 8 -15.86 -8.07 8.43
C SER A 8 -15.91 -7.28 7.11
N VAL A 9 -16.97 -7.47 6.33
CA VAL A 9 -17.18 -6.68 5.10
C VAL A 9 -17.15 -5.17 5.40
N LYS A 10 -17.68 -4.78 6.56
CA LYS A 10 -17.69 -3.39 7.04
C LYS A 10 -16.28 -2.85 7.27
N GLU A 11 -15.43 -3.56 7.99
CA GLU A 11 -14.03 -3.14 8.23
C GLU A 11 -13.24 -3.03 6.92
N ARG A 12 -13.49 -3.94 5.97
CA ARG A 12 -12.84 -3.88 4.66
C ARG A 12 -13.19 -2.61 3.89
N MET A 13 -14.47 -2.26 3.88
CA MET A 13 -14.94 -1.02 3.25
C MET A 13 -14.32 0.21 3.93
N VAL A 14 -14.17 0.19 5.26
CA VAL A 14 -13.49 1.27 6.00
C VAL A 14 -12.03 1.42 5.53
N TYR A 15 -11.28 0.33 5.42
CA TYR A 15 -9.89 0.40 4.92
C TYR A 15 -9.81 0.93 3.48
N ILE A 16 -10.68 0.45 2.58
CA ILE A 16 -10.72 0.93 1.19
C ILE A 16 -10.99 2.43 1.16
N THR A 17 -12.01 2.90 1.90
CA THR A 17 -12.34 4.33 1.97
C THR A 17 -11.18 5.15 2.52
N LEU A 18 -10.52 4.70 3.59
CA LEU A 18 -9.34 5.37 4.15
C LEU A 18 -8.21 5.46 3.12
N PHE A 19 -7.91 4.38 2.40
CA PHE A 19 -6.88 4.40 1.36
C PHE A 19 -7.23 5.29 0.18
N CYS A 20 -8.51 5.35 -0.22
CA CYS A 20 -8.98 6.27 -1.25
C CYS A 20 -8.84 7.74 -0.82
N ILE A 21 -9.27 8.08 0.40
CA ILE A 21 -9.12 9.43 0.95
C ILE A 21 -7.64 9.82 1.01
N GLN A 22 -6.79 8.92 1.50
CA GLN A 22 -5.36 9.17 1.58
C GLN A 22 -4.72 9.33 0.19
N SER A 23 -5.16 8.55 -0.80
CA SER A 23 -4.71 8.71 -2.18
C SER A 23 -5.11 10.07 -2.77
N LEU A 24 -6.31 10.58 -2.45
CA LEU A 24 -6.73 11.92 -2.87
C LEU A 24 -5.84 13.00 -2.24
N VAL A 25 -5.55 12.89 -0.94
CA VAL A 25 -4.64 13.81 -0.23
C VAL A 25 -3.24 13.78 -0.86
N GLU A 26 -2.71 12.59 -1.17
CA GLU A 26 -1.42 12.45 -1.85
C GLU A 26 -1.39 13.10 -3.23
N ILE A 27 -2.44 12.90 -4.04
CA ILE A 27 -2.57 13.53 -5.37
C ILE A 27 -2.66 15.05 -5.24
N VAL A 28 -3.41 15.57 -4.26
CA VAL A 28 -3.55 17.01 -4.03
C VAL A 28 -2.22 17.62 -3.60
N PHE A 29 -1.52 17.03 -2.62
CA PHE A 29 -0.21 17.54 -2.20
C PHE A 29 0.83 17.40 -3.31
N PHE A 30 0.79 16.33 -4.09
CA PHE A 30 1.67 16.17 -5.25
C PHE A 30 1.38 17.26 -6.30
N GLY A 31 0.11 17.51 -6.63
CA GLY A 31 -0.30 18.57 -7.55
C GLY A 31 0.08 19.97 -7.07
N LEU A 32 -0.08 20.27 -5.78
CA LEU A 32 0.36 21.52 -5.18
C LEU A 32 1.89 21.65 -5.19
N SER A 33 2.62 20.56 -4.93
CA SER A 33 4.09 20.56 -4.98
C SER A 33 4.62 20.90 -6.37
N LEU A 34 3.94 20.41 -7.40
CA LEU A 34 4.21 20.71 -8.80
C LEU A 34 3.82 22.16 -9.15
N TYR A 35 2.63 22.62 -8.74
CA TYR A 35 2.14 23.97 -9.05
C TYR A 35 3.09 25.07 -8.54
N PHE A 36 3.65 24.90 -7.35
CA PHE A 36 4.59 25.85 -6.77
C PHE A 36 6.04 25.66 -7.23
N GLU A 37 6.32 24.69 -8.10
CA GLU A 37 7.66 24.47 -8.63
C GLU A 37 7.90 25.38 -9.84
N SER A 38 8.82 26.34 -9.70
CA SER A 38 9.03 27.41 -10.69
C SER A 38 9.65 26.91 -11.99
N ASN A 39 10.31 25.76 -11.96
CA ASN A 39 10.88 25.08 -13.12
C ASN A 39 10.19 23.74 -13.39
N MET A 40 8.94 23.77 -13.88
CA MET A 40 8.33 22.60 -14.53
C MET A 40 9.04 22.27 -15.86
N LYS A 41 10.28 21.78 -15.80
CA LYS A 41 10.79 21.00 -16.91
C LYS A 41 9.93 19.75 -16.97
N ARG A 42 9.35 19.44 -18.14
CA ARG A 42 8.60 18.21 -18.44
C ARG A 42 9.52 17.02 -18.17
N ASN A 43 9.59 16.62 -16.91
CA ASN A 43 10.55 15.64 -16.44
C ASN A 43 9.79 14.32 -16.35
N SER A 44 10.27 13.30 -17.07
CA SER A 44 9.68 11.95 -17.08
C SER A 44 9.49 11.41 -15.66
N LEU A 45 10.35 11.82 -14.72
CA LEU A 45 10.27 11.52 -13.29
C LEU A 45 8.92 11.92 -12.64
N TYR A 46 8.32 13.04 -13.01
CA TYR A 46 7.04 13.47 -12.43
C TYR A 46 5.87 12.65 -12.96
N THR A 47 5.88 12.32 -14.26
CA THR A 47 4.88 11.44 -14.86
C THR A 47 4.96 10.05 -14.21
N VAL A 48 6.17 9.51 -14.06
CA VAL A 48 6.40 8.22 -13.42
C VAL A 48 5.91 8.22 -11.97
N LYS A 49 6.22 9.27 -11.18
CA LYS A 49 5.69 9.45 -9.81
C LYS A 49 4.17 9.45 -9.75
N GLY A 50 3.51 10.20 -10.64
CA GLY A 50 2.05 10.24 -10.70
C GLY A 50 1.44 8.88 -11.06
N SER A 51 2.02 8.19 -12.03
CA SER A 51 1.57 6.84 -12.42
C SER A 51 1.74 5.83 -11.28
N THR A 52 2.86 5.86 -10.55
CA THR A 52 3.10 4.88 -9.48
C THR A 52 2.20 5.11 -8.25
N LEU A 53 1.85 6.37 -7.95
CA LEU A 53 0.84 6.71 -6.94
C LEU A 53 -0.53 6.09 -7.25
N LEU A 54 -0.97 6.16 -8.51
CA LEU A 54 -2.24 5.60 -8.96
C LEU A 54 -2.21 4.06 -8.99
N LEU A 55 -1.17 3.47 -9.59
CA LEU A 55 -0.97 2.03 -9.65
C LEU A 55 -0.88 1.41 -8.26
N GLY A 56 -0.17 2.05 -7.33
CA GLY A 56 -0.09 1.61 -5.94
C GLY A 56 -1.47 1.51 -5.30
N ASN A 57 -2.35 2.51 -5.50
CA ASN A 57 -3.70 2.44 -4.92
C ASN A 57 -4.53 1.31 -5.53
N LEU A 58 -4.45 1.09 -6.85
CA LEU A 58 -5.17 0.01 -7.54
C LEU A 58 -4.78 -1.38 -7.00
N PHE A 59 -3.48 -1.67 -6.92
CA PHE A 59 -3.01 -2.96 -6.41
C PHE A 59 -3.40 -3.20 -4.94
N LEU A 60 -3.43 -2.13 -4.14
CA LEU A 60 -3.85 -2.23 -2.74
C LEU A 60 -5.34 -2.54 -2.61
N ILE A 61 -6.19 -1.88 -3.40
CA ILE A 61 -7.64 -2.13 -3.41
C ILE A 61 -7.92 -3.54 -3.92
N GLU A 62 -7.29 -3.96 -5.01
CA GLU A 62 -7.42 -5.32 -5.54
C GLU A 62 -6.97 -6.38 -4.53
N ALA A 63 -5.85 -6.14 -3.84
CA ALA A 63 -5.38 -7.02 -2.78
C ALA A 63 -6.42 -7.19 -1.65
N ILE A 64 -7.08 -6.11 -1.26
CA ILE A 64 -8.11 -6.11 -0.21
C ILE A 64 -9.40 -6.83 -0.70
N MET A 65 -9.79 -6.60 -1.96
CA MET A 65 -11.00 -7.18 -2.55
C MET A 65 -10.82 -8.67 -2.82
N LEU A 66 -9.77 -9.05 -3.56
CA LEU A 66 -9.47 -10.41 -3.98
C LEU A 66 -8.81 -11.25 -2.88
N LYS A 67 -8.38 -10.64 -1.77
CA LYS A 67 -7.60 -11.28 -0.69
C LYS A 67 -6.36 -12.00 -1.23
N ASN A 68 -5.78 -11.47 -2.31
CA ASN A 68 -4.66 -12.11 -3.00
C ASN A 68 -3.33 -11.58 -2.44
N PRO A 69 -2.48 -12.43 -1.82
CA PRO A 69 -1.22 -12.00 -1.23
C PRO A 69 -0.23 -11.47 -2.29
N ASN A 70 -0.30 -11.96 -3.53
CA ASN A 70 0.59 -11.53 -4.61
C ASN A 70 0.44 -10.03 -4.92
N HIS A 71 -0.78 -9.51 -4.85
CA HIS A 71 -1.05 -8.08 -5.09
C HIS A 71 -0.51 -7.21 -3.96
N ILE A 72 -0.43 -7.74 -2.72
CA ILE A 72 0.18 -7.02 -1.60
C ILE A 72 1.71 -6.97 -1.74
N TYR A 73 2.34 -8.05 -2.19
CA TYR A 73 3.77 -8.04 -2.48
C TYR A 73 4.10 -7.07 -3.63
N LEU A 74 3.29 -7.07 -4.68
CA LEU A 74 3.45 -6.17 -5.82
C LEU A 74 3.25 -4.70 -5.41
N TYR A 75 2.26 -4.43 -4.54
CA TYR A 75 2.10 -3.13 -3.90
C TYR A 75 3.36 -2.68 -3.14
N ALA A 76 3.96 -3.56 -2.33
CA ALA A 76 5.14 -3.21 -1.54
C ALA A 76 6.33 -2.78 -2.42
N ILE A 77 6.52 -3.45 -3.57
CA ILE A 77 7.55 -3.10 -4.55
C ILE A 77 7.28 -1.71 -5.15
N ILE A 78 6.05 -1.45 -5.60
CA ILE A 78 5.66 -0.16 -6.20
C ILE A 78 5.72 0.97 -5.18
N TYR A 79 5.34 0.70 -3.93
CA TYR A 79 5.43 1.65 -2.84
C TYR A 79 6.89 2.01 -2.54
N ALA A 80 7.79 1.03 -2.44
CA ALA A 80 9.22 1.26 -2.24
C ALA A 80 9.83 2.10 -3.37
N TYR A 81 9.44 1.81 -4.62
CA TYR A 81 9.83 2.61 -5.77
C TYR A 81 9.32 4.05 -5.68
N THR A 82 8.03 4.23 -5.36
CA THR A 82 7.38 5.55 -5.22
C THR A 82 8.06 6.37 -4.12
N LEU A 83 8.31 5.76 -2.96
CA LEU A 83 9.00 6.38 -1.84
C LEU A 83 10.43 6.79 -2.23
N SER A 84 11.21 5.90 -2.84
CA SER A 84 12.58 6.19 -3.28
C SER A 84 12.60 7.33 -4.30
N SER A 85 11.66 7.31 -5.25
CA SER A 85 11.55 8.36 -6.26
C SER A 85 11.27 9.73 -5.64
N ALA A 86 10.54 9.80 -4.50
CA ALA A 86 10.25 11.04 -3.81
C ALA A 86 11.53 11.77 -3.35
N PHE A 87 12.58 11.01 -3.01
CA PHE A 87 13.89 11.55 -2.59
C PHE A 87 14.88 11.82 -3.73
N LEU A 88 14.63 11.31 -4.94
CA LEU A 88 15.52 11.46 -6.10
C LEU A 88 15.47 12.84 -6.79
N GLY A 89 14.65 13.78 -6.32
CA GLY A 89 14.53 15.11 -6.91
C GLY A 89 15.57 16.10 -6.36
N GLU A 90 16.20 16.91 -7.22
CA GLU A 90 17.06 18.00 -6.77
C GLU A 90 16.25 18.99 -5.90
N ALA A 91 16.53 19.01 -4.60
CA ALA A 91 15.93 19.94 -3.64
C ALA A 91 16.63 21.30 -3.74
N LYS A 92 16.38 22.04 -4.82
CA LYS A 92 16.96 23.38 -5.01
C LYS A 92 15.95 24.53 -4.87
N GLU A 93 14.66 24.26 -4.76
CA GLU A 93 13.64 25.32 -4.66
C GLU A 93 13.20 25.52 -3.19
N PRO A 94 13.53 26.67 -2.57
CA PRO A 94 13.09 27.00 -1.23
C PRO A 94 11.61 27.45 -1.21
N GLY A 95 10.92 27.23 -0.08
CA GLY A 95 9.58 27.77 0.19
C GLY A 95 8.45 26.72 0.20
N LEU A 96 7.28 27.09 -0.31
CA LEU A 96 6.03 26.29 -0.25
C LEU A 96 6.12 24.94 -1.00
N SER A 97 6.86 24.87 -2.11
CA SER A 97 7.06 23.61 -2.85
C SER A 97 7.74 22.54 -1.98
N LEU A 98 8.75 22.93 -1.20
CA LEU A 98 9.42 22.04 -0.25
C LEU A 98 8.43 21.52 0.80
N ALA A 99 7.59 22.40 1.36
CA ALA A 99 6.59 22.05 2.38
C ALA A 99 5.56 21.03 1.85
N PHE A 100 5.09 21.20 0.61
CA PHE A 100 4.20 20.22 -0.02
C PHE A 100 4.92 18.91 -0.35
N ARG A 101 6.18 18.94 -0.76
CA ARG A 101 6.99 17.72 -0.96
C ARG A 101 7.18 16.93 0.34
N THR A 102 7.50 17.59 1.45
CA THR A 102 7.59 16.93 2.75
C THR A 102 6.23 16.41 3.20
N ALA A 103 5.14 17.13 2.92
CA ALA A 103 3.78 16.63 3.18
C ALA A 103 3.48 15.34 2.39
N VAL A 104 3.83 15.28 1.10
CA VAL A 104 3.69 14.06 0.27
C VAL A 104 4.48 12.88 0.84
N VAL A 105 5.73 13.12 1.26
CA VAL A 105 6.55 12.07 1.90
C VAL A 105 5.91 11.62 3.21
N GLY A 106 5.40 12.56 4.02
CA GLY A 106 4.69 12.26 5.26
C GLY A 106 3.44 11.40 5.05
N THR A 107 2.63 11.72 4.04
CA THR A 107 1.43 10.93 3.71
C THR A 107 1.80 9.54 3.19
N LEU A 108 2.88 9.42 2.39
CA LEU A 108 3.40 8.12 1.97
C LEU A 108 3.83 7.28 3.18
N LEU A 109 4.59 7.84 4.11
CA LEU A 109 5.02 7.12 5.33
C LEU A 109 3.83 6.63 6.17
N LEU A 110 2.80 7.46 6.33
CA LEU A 110 1.57 7.09 7.03
C LEU A 110 0.87 5.93 6.29
N ARG A 111 0.88 5.94 4.95
CA ARG A 111 0.33 4.86 4.13
C ARG A 111 1.08 3.57 4.36
N GLY A 112 2.42 3.62 4.35
CA GLY A 112 3.28 2.49 4.64
C GLY A 112 2.97 1.85 5.99
N LEU A 113 2.77 2.65 7.04
CA LEU A 113 2.37 2.15 8.36
C LEU A 113 1.03 1.42 8.34
N MET A 114 0.00 2.01 7.69
CA MET A 114 -1.31 1.36 7.58
C MET A 114 -1.23 0.04 6.81
N VAL A 115 -0.44 -0.01 5.73
CA VAL A 115 -0.25 -1.21 4.93
C VAL A 115 0.46 -2.29 5.74
N CYS A 116 1.47 -1.95 6.54
CA CYS A 116 2.15 -2.92 7.42
C CYS A 116 1.17 -3.57 8.43
N ILE A 117 0.26 -2.78 9.00
CA ILE A 117 -0.80 -3.28 9.90
C ILE A 117 -1.74 -4.23 9.13
N LEU A 118 -2.17 -3.82 7.94
CA LEU A 118 -3.06 -4.59 7.09
C LEU A 118 -2.41 -5.89 6.61
N PHE A 119 -1.13 -5.85 6.23
CA PHE A 119 -0.35 -7.01 5.80
C PHE A 119 -0.23 -8.04 6.92
N ARG A 120 0.02 -7.60 8.16
CA ARG A 120 0.01 -8.49 9.33
C ARG A 120 -1.33 -9.21 9.48
N LYS A 121 -2.45 -8.49 9.37
CA LYS A 121 -3.80 -9.08 9.44
C LYS A 121 -4.07 -10.06 8.29
N ILE A 122 -3.77 -9.68 7.05
CA ILE A 122 -4.03 -10.54 5.87
C ILE A 122 -3.14 -11.78 5.89
N ARG A 123 -1.87 -11.66 6.30
CA ARG A 123 -0.95 -12.80 6.44
C ARG A 123 -1.48 -13.83 7.44
N GLN A 124 -2.02 -13.40 8.58
CA GLN A 124 -2.62 -14.32 9.56
C GLN A 124 -3.82 -15.08 8.96
N VAL A 125 -4.70 -14.39 8.23
CA VAL A 125 -5.84 -15.01 7.55
C VAL A 125 -5.38 -16.04 6.52
N PHE A 126 -4.32 -15.73 5.76
CA PHE A 126 -3.78 -16.61 4.74
C PHE A 126 -3.10 -17.84 5.34
N VAL A 127 -2.25 -17.67 6.35
CA VAL A 127 -1.60 -18.80 7.06
C VAL A 127 -2.67 -19.74 7.61
N TRP A 128 -3.74 -19.21 8.19
CA TRP A 128 -4.86 -19.99 8.70
C TRP A 128 -5.62 -20.72 7.58
N TYR A 129 -5.87 -20.06 6.45
CA TYR A 129 -6.54 -20.68 5.30
C TYR A 129 -5.69 -21.80 4.68
N SER A 130 -4.38 -21.58 4.50
CA SER A 130 -3.44 -22.60 4.02
C SER A 130 -3.32 -23.76 5.00
N PHE A 131 -3.26 -23.50 6.30
CA PHE A 131 -3.28 -24.55 7.34
C PHE A 131 -4.54 -25.41 7.26
N LYS A 132 -5.71 -24.79 7.09
CA LYS A 132 -6.97 -25.53 6.90
C LYS A 132 -7.01 -26.31 5.58
N LYS A 133 -6.48 -25.74 4.50
CA LYS A 133 -6.49 -26.38 3.17
C LYS A 133 -5.53 -27.56 3.06
N LEU A 134 -4.41 -27.52 3.79
CA LEU A 134 -3.49 -28.65 3.90
C LEU A 134 -4.11 -29.84 4.66
N GLY A 135 -5.19 -29.62 5.41
CA GLY A 135 -5.68 -30.60 6.37
C GLY A 135 -4.62 -30.90 7.43
N PRO A 136 -4.95 -31.65 8.48
CA PRO A 136 -3.91 -32.13 9.37
C PRO A 136 -3.18 -33.23 8.56
N SER A 137 -2.04 -32.89 7.95
CA SER A 137 -1.20 -33.89 7.30
C SER A 137 -0.85 -34.94 8.35
N THR A 138 -0.96 -36.22 8.01
CA THR A 138 -0.62 -37.33 8.91
C THR A 138 0.82 -37.23 9.43
N GLU A 139 1.72 -36.60 8.64
CA GLU A 139 3.10 -36.26 9.04
C GLU A 139 3.15 -35.24 10.20
N LEU A 140 2.29 -34.22 10.22
CA LEU A 140 2.22 -33.22 11.30
C LEU A 140 1.47 -33.73 12.55
N ILE A 141 0.59 -34.73 12.42
CA ILE A 141 -0.15 -35.32 13.56
C ILE A 141 0.71 -36.33 14.32
N GLY A 142 1.86 -36.76 13.78
CA GLY A 142 2.69 -37.79 14.41
C GLY A 142 1.99 -39.14 14.55
N LYS A 143 0.89 -39.37 13.81
CA LYS A 143 0.22 -40.67 13.73
C LYS A 143 0.83 -41.47 12.57
N PHE A 144 2.06 -41.93 12.77
CA PHE A 144 2.51 -43.13 12.08
C PHE A 144 1.77 -44.30 12.72
N ILE A 145 0.78 -44.84 12.02
CA ILE A 145 0.23 -46.15 12.35
C ILE A 145 1.29 -47.16 11.91
N PHE A 146 2.09 -47.61 12.87
CA PHE A 146 2.78 -48.91 12.82
C PHE A 146 1.99 -49.88 13.68
#